data_AF-A0A7C4ZND2-F1
#
_entry.id   AF-A0A7C4ZND2-F1
#
_cell.length_a   1.000
_cell.length_b   1.000
_cell.length_c   1.000
_cell.angle_alpha   90.00
_cell.angle_beta   90.00
_cell.angle_gamma   90.00
#
_symmetry.space_group_name_H-M   'P 1'
#
loop_
_entity.id
_entity.type
_entity.pdbx_description
1 polymer ?
#
loop_
_entity_poly.entity_id
_entity_poly.type
_entity_poly.pdbx_seq_one_letter_code
_entity_poly.pdbx_strand_id
1 'polypeptide(L)'
;EPFGYVPLESMACGTPVLTYDLQGPGEYVIDGKVGWLANSDGEIIQAAVDIWKNGYSPIVRKHCIEEAQKLDKKCYLEKWLKILQT
;
A
#
# COMPACT_ATOMS: atom_id res chain seq x y z
N GLU A 1 12.46 1.49 2.47
CA GLU A 1 12.49 0.03 2.67
C GLU A 1 12.30 -0.63 1.31
N PRO A 2 13.14 -1.60 0.89
CA PRO A 2 13.14 -2.10 -0.48
C PRO A 2 11.80 -2.71 -0.93
N PHE A 3 11.11 -3.44 -0.05
CA PHE A 3 9.78 -3.98 -0.34
C PHE A 3 8.69 -3.28 0.48
N GLY A 4 8.77 -3.23 1.80
CA GLY A 4 7.63 -2.75 2.57
C GLY A 4 6.70 -3.89 2.96
N TYR A 5 7.10 -4.79 3.85
CA TYR A 5 6.13 -5.80 4.32
C TYR A 5 5.10 -5.19 5.27
N VAL A 6 5.51 -4.29 6.16
CA VAL A 6 4.61 -3.70 7.16
C VAL A 6 3.46 -2.92 6.51
N PRO A 7 3.68 -2.04 5.51
CA PRO A 7 2.56 -1.33 4.88
C PRO A 7 1.66 -2.30 4.10
N LEU A 8 2.22 -3.35 3.49
CA LEU A 8 1.45 -4.38 2.80
C LEU A 8 0.56 -5.19 3.76
N GLU A 9 1.09 -5.61 4.92
CA GLU A 9 0.32 -6.32 5.95
C GLU A 9 -0.81 -5.45 6.53
N SER A 10 -0.55 -4.15 6.71
CA SER A 10 -1.57 -3.17 7.08
C SER A 10 -2.69 -3.13 6.04
N MET A 11 -2.33 -3.03 4.74
CA MET A 11 -3.29 -3.04 3.65
C MET A 11 -4.09 -4.35 3.59
N ALA A 12 -3.44 -5.50 3.81
CA ALA A 12 -4.09 -6.81 3.87
C ALA A 12 -5.13 -6.91 5.00
N CYS A 13 -4.92 -6.19 6.11
CA CYS A 13 -5.90 -6.04 7.19
C CYS A 13 -7.01 -5.01 6.89
N GLY A 14 -6.97 -4.36 5.73
CA GLY A 14 -7.89 -3.30 5.34
C GLY A 14 -7.59 -1.95 5.99
N THR A 15 -6.37 -1.73 6.47
CA THR A 15 -5.92 -0.49 7.08
C THR A 15 -5.04 0.29 6.10
N PRO A 16 -5.47 1.48 5.62
CA PRO A 16 -4.67 2.28 4.71
C PRO A 16 -3.40 2.80 5.38
N VAL A 17 -2.40 3.11 4.56
CA VAL A 17 -1.06 3.50 5.00
C VAL A 17 -0.71 4.90 4.54
N LEU A 18 0.03 5.64 5.36
CA LEU A 18 0.67 6.90 4.98
C LEU A 18 2.17 6.68 5.03
N THR A 19 2.85 6.85 3.90
CA THR A 19 4.28 6.58 3.76
C THR A 19 4.91 7.55 2.77
N TYR A 20 6.23 7.62 2.75
CA TYR A 20 6.93 8.31 1.68
C TYR A 20 6.77 7.58 0.34
N ASP A 21 6.77 8.34 -0.75
CA ASP A 21 6.86 7.83 -2.13
C ASP A 21 8.28 7.35 -2.44
N LEU A 22 8.69 6.26 -1.80
CA LEU A 22 10.05 5.74 -1.86
C LEU A 22 10.07 4.21 -1.83
N GLN A 23 10.86 3.62 -2.73
CA GLN A 23 11.13 2.19 -2.79
C GLN A 23 9.83 1.37 -2.83
N GLY A 24 9.78 0.18 -2.22
CA GLY A 24 8.68 -0.75 -2.39
C GLY A 24 7.29 -0.21 -2.02
N PRO A 25 7.10 0.52 -0.89
CA PRO A 25 5.82 1.15 -0.61
C PRO A 25 5.37 2.15 -1.69
N GLY A 26 6.31 2.89 -2.31
CA GLY A 26 6.00 3.76 -3.45
C GLY A 26 5.53 3.00 -4.70
N GLU A 27 5.82 1.70 -4.81
CA GLU A 27 5.40 0.88 -5.96
C GLU A 27 3.96 0.36 -5.85
N TYR A 28 3.48 0.03 -4.63
CA TYR A 28 2.17 -0.61 -4.44
C TYR A 28 1.14 0.24 -3.67
N VAL A 29 1.54 1.30 -2.98
CA VAL A 29 0.59 2.23 -2.36
C VAL A 29 0.07 3.18 -3.42
N ILE A 30 -1.21 3.03 -3.78
CA ILE A 30 -1.88 3.92 -4.73
C ILE A 30 -2.48 5.09 -3.95
N ASP A 31 -1.90 6.27 -4.15
CA ASP A 31 -2.28 7.51 -3.48
C ASP A 31 -3.79 7.79 -3.59
N GLY A 32 -4.41 8.11 -2.45
CA GLY A 32 -5.86 8.33 -2.30
C GLY A 32 -6.74 7.09 -2.44
N LYS A 33 -6.23 5.94 -2.90
CA LYS A 33 -7.00 4.71 -3.11
C LYS A 33 -6.86 3.70 -1.98
N VAL A 34 -5.62 3.45 -1.55
CA VAL A 34 -5.27 2.45 -0.51
C VAL A 34 -4.40 3.02 0.60
N GLY A 35 -4.11 4.31 0.52
CA GLY A 35 -3.19 5.02 1.39
C GLY A 35 -2.84 6.37 0.81
N TRP A 36 -1.78 6.97 1.33
CA TRP A 36 -1.28 8.27 0.93
C TRP A 36 0.23 8.23 0.79
N LEU A 37 0.73 8.89 -0.25
CA LEU A 37 2.14 9.03 -0.52
C LEU A 37 2.58 10.47 -0.26
N ALA A 38 3.71 10.63 0.44
CA ALA A 38 4.30 11.93 0.74
C ALA A 38 5.72 12.03 0.17
N ASN A 39 6.11 13.21 -0.30
CA ASN A 39 7.45 13.47 -0.85
C ASN A 39 8.34 14.27 0.11
N SER A 40 7.78 14.71 1.24
CA SER A 40 8.49 15.51 2.24
C SER A 40 7.88 15.37 3.62
N ASP A 41 8.65 15.77 4.64
CA ASP A 41 8.20 15.80 6.02
C ASP A 41 6.98 16.72 6.21
N GLY A 42 6.92 17.81 5.44
CA GLY A 42 5.76 18.72 5.46
C GLY A 42 4.50 18.03 4.95
N GLU A 43 4.61 17.31 3.83
CA GLU A 43 3.48 16.57 3.22
C GLU A 43 3.00 15.44 4.13
N ILE A 44 3.91 14.66 4.73
CA ILE A 44 3.49 13.54 5.59
C ILE A 44 2.80 14.04 6.86
N ILE A 45 3.26 15.15 7.45
CA ILE A 45 2.61 15.77 8.61
C ILE A 45 1.23 16.31 8.21
N GLN A 46 1.14 17.02 7.08
CA GLN A 46 -0.12 17.59 6.62
C GLN A 46 -1.16 16.49 6.34
N ALA A 47 -0.78 15.44 5.62
CA ALA A 47 -1.65 14.31 5.35
C ALA A 47 -2.11 13.61 6.64
N ALA A 48 -1.22 13.40 7.61
CA ALA A 48 -1.58 12.81 8.90
C ALA A 48 -2.62 13.65 9.65
N VAL A 49 -2.46 14.98 9.66
CA VAL A 49 -3.42 15.92 10.27
C VAL A 49 -4.76 15.88 9.56
N ASP A 50 -4.76 15.84 8.23
CA ASP A 50 -6.00 15.82 7.43
C ASP A 50 -6.77 14.51 7.62
N ILE A 51 -6.07 13.37 7.64
CA ILE A 51 -6.67 12.06 7.95
C ILE A 51 -7.26 12.04 9.36
N TRP A 52 -6.54 12.60 10.34
CA TRP A 52 -7.02 12.65 11.73
C TRP A 52 -8.30 13.48 11.86
N LYS A 53 -8.36 14.64 11.21
CA LYS A 53 -9.49 15.58 11.31
C LYS A 53 -10.70 15.14 10.50
N ASN A 54 -10.47 14.67 9.28
CA ASN A 54 -11.54 14.44 8.30
C ASN A 54 -11.86 12.96 8.12
N GLY A 55 -11.03 12.06 8.66
CA GLY A 55 -11.11 10.63 8.39
C GLY A 55 -10.79 10.31 6.94
N TYR A 56 -11.25 9.15 6.50
CA TYR A 56 -11.17 8.70 5.11
C TYR A 56 -12.40 7.88 4.76
N SER A 57 -12.70 7.76 3.47
CA SER A 57 -13.85 6.99 3.02
C SER A 57 -13.69 5.50 3.38
N PRO A 58 -14.70 4.84 3.98
CA PRO A 58 -14.63 3.42 4.30
C PRO A 58 -14.31 2.50 3.11
N ILE A 59 -14.58 2.94 1.88
CA ILE A 59 -14.25 2.19 0.65
C ILE A 59 -12.76 1.90 0.52
N VAL A 60 -11.91 2.79 1.05
CA VAL A 60 -10.45 2.65 1.03
C VAL A 60 -10.04 1.32 1.67
N ARG A 61 -10.72 0.88 2.75
CA ARG A 61 -10.44 -0.38 3.43
C ARG A 61 -10.62 -1.59 2.52
N LYS A 62 -11.67 -1.58 1.71
CA LYS A 62 -11.94 -2.63 0.72
C LYS A 62 -10.87 -2.62 -0.37
N HIS A 63 -10.51 -1.44 -0.88
CA HIS A 63 -9.44 -1.32 -1.86
C HIS A 63 -8.09 -1.79 -1.33
N CYS A 64 -7.76 -1.52 -0.05
CA CYS A 64 -6.53 -2.01 0.57
C CYS A 64 -6.42 -3.54 0.47
N ILE A 65 -7.49 -4.26 0.81
CA ILE A 65 -7.54 -5.72 0.75
C ILE A 65 -7.40 -6.20 -0.70
N GLU A 66 -8.14 -5.59 -1.63
CA GLU A 66 -8.12 -5.95 -3.05
C GLU A 66 -6.74 -5.74 -3.70
N GLU A 67 -6.04 -4.66 -3.37
CA GLU A 67 -4.70 -4.38 -3.89
C GLU A 67 -3.65 -5.28 -3.23
N ALA A 68 -3.73 -5.51 -1.90
CA ALA A 68 -2.80 -6.39 -1.19
C ALA A 68 -2.88 -7.85 -1.70
N GLN A 69 -4.07 -8.33 -2.08
CA GLN A 69 -4.26 -9.67 -2.65
C GLN A 69 -3.46 -9.91 -3.94
N LYS A 70 -3.14 -8.86 -4.72
CA LYS A 70 -2.33 -8.99 -5.94
C LYS A 70 -0.88 -9.39 -5.65
N LEU A 71 -0.45 -9.18 -4.42
CA LEU A 71 0.87 -9.50 -3.92
C LEU A 71 0.88 -10.82 -3.11
N ASP A 72 -0.21 -11.58 -3.13
CA ASP A 72 -0.31 -12.87 -2.44
C ASP A 72 0.69 -13.90 -2.99
N LYS A 73 1.11 -14.81 -2.12
CA LYS A 73 2.02 -15.92 -2.44
C LYS A 73 1.58 -16.71 -3.67
N LYS A 74 0.27 -16.91 -3.88
CA LYS A 74 -0.27 -17.66 -5.01
C LYS A 74 0.07 -16.98 -6.33
N CYS A 75 -0.07 -15.66 -6.40
CA CYS A 75 0.25 -14.87 -7.59
C CYS A 75 1.74 -14.95 -7.94
N TYR A 76 2.62 -14.92 -6.93
CA TYR A 76 4.06 -15.03 -7.16
C TYR A 76 4.50 -16.46 -7.50
N LEU A 77 3.91 -17.47 -6.88
CA LEU A 77 4.17 -18.87 -7.22
C LEU A 77 3.85 -19.15 -8.70
N GLU A 78 2.71 -18.67 -9.19
CA GLU A 78 2.34 -18.79 -10.61
C GLU A 78 3.34 -18.09 -11.53
N LYS A 79 3.85 -16.90 -11.15
CA LYS A 79 4.89 -16.19 -11.91
C LYS A 79 6.20 -16.99 -11.94
N TRP A 80 6.62 -17.54 -10.80
CA TRP A 80 7.86 -18.30 -10.69
C TRP A 80 7.81 -19.61 -11.48
N LEU A 81 6.69 -20.34 -11.40
CA LEU A 81 6.50 -21.57 -12.15
C LEU A 81 6.58 -21.33 -13.67
N LYS A 82 6.04 -20.21 -14.16
CA LYS A 82 6.16 -19.83 -15.58
C LYS A 82 7.62 -19.61 -15.98
N ILE A 83 8.42 -18.95 -15.14
CA ILE A 83 9.84 -18.70 -15.41
C ILE A 83 10.64 -20.02 -15.42
N LEU A 84 10.34 -20.95 -14.52
CA LEU A 84 11.03 -22.25 -14.44
C LEU A 84 10.66 -23.22 -15.58
N GLN A 85 9.54 -22.98 -16.27
CA GLN A 85 9.09 -23.77 -17.42
C GLN A 85 9.63 -23.25 -18.76
N THR A 86 10.29 -22.09 -18.74
CA THR A 86 11.11 -21.55 -19.86
C THR A 86 12.53 -22.08 -19.79
#